data_AF-A0A8C7SS63-F1
#
_entry.id   AF-A0A8C7SS63-F1
#
_cell.length_a   1.000
_cell.length_b   1.000
_cell.length_c   1.000
_cell.angle_alpha   90.00
_cell.angle_beta   90.00
_cell.angle_gamma   90.00
#
_symmetry.space_group_name_H-M   'P 1'
#
loop_
_entity.id
_entity.type
_entity.pdbx_description
1 polymer ?
#
loop_
_entity_poly.entity_id
_entity_poly.type
_entity_poly.pdbx_seq_one_letter_code
_entity_poly.pdbx_strand_id
1 'polypeptide(L)'
;MEDVDRCEEELIEYAIRESIRDLSIDSMPTASGDYLRIVTAIEQGNVYTLQELSGLQAFTERDSRGWLPLHRAAVQSQEQVLDQVLLASCDGTVDDVTAGGDTALILAAQEGLLENVRTLLRHGASPHKTNSLNESPLLLAVRQGSYDMVSTLINCGAFVEQVCLKKWMAIHEAAKVGCSAILVLLLRHGAKVTAVDGHNVTPLGIAAEYAHAEVLDILIKNGGDVNAQAYNGDSVLYDAAGSGNLDCIYLLLQAGANPNIASLACQLPIHRAAYEGHILALRTFIPITTKRAIRLSGQSPVHSAADGGHVDCLELLIEKGFDVNAQLDVHISESYGDMRRSPLYFAVSNSDITCTEMLLAAGAKTDLDPLRCFLVAVRAGRYELVRLLLSRGAEVNCYFRMISDTLFPTALQYCLRDHMILRLLLNNGYDIEKCFLCNHGNGQDMDCDSRVDYQHNHRRTLFYNQDYRASFCEIISLSAVVNLAGSVVRMLLDYVRHPRICPNLLRVLEKQKEWPDICDILDNPRSLQHQCRLVIRRQMTPRRLNDPQVMATVPFPPTLKHYLTYREYDEYGGLEASHS
;
A
#
# COMPACT_ATOMS: atom_id res chain seq x y z
N MET A 1 1.34 -3.59 5.52
CA MET A 1 0.34 -3.34 4.48
C MET A 1 0.19 -4.52 3.52
N GLU A 2 1.23 -5.35 3.31
CA GLU A 2 1.14 -6.56 2.47
C GLU A 2 0.23 -7.69 3.01
N ASP A 3 -0.12 -7.71 4.31
CA ASP A 3 -0.96 -8.78 4.89
C ASP A 3 -2.47 -8.46 4.92
N VAL A 4 -2.87 -7.19 4.75
CA VAL A 4 -4.30 -6.79 4.69
C VAL A 4 -4.84 -6.97 3.27
N ASP A 5 -4.05 -6.62 2.25
CA ASP A 5 -4.35 -6.92 0.85
C ASP A 5 -4.46 -8.44 0.62
N ARG A 6 -3.71 -9.25 1.36
CA ARG A 6 -3.81 -10.72 1.29
C ARG A 6 -5.14 -11.26 1.81
N CYS A 7 -5.79 -10.57 2.75
CA CYS A 7 -7.12 -10.95 3.25
C CYS A 7 -8.24 -10.61 2.24
N GLU A 8 -8.14 -9.48 1.54
CA GLU A 8 -9.05 -9.17 0.43
C GLU A 8 -8.82 -10.12 -0.74
N GLU A 9 -7.57 -10.47 -1.07
CA GLU A 9 -7.25 -11.48 -2.07
C GLU A 9 -7.80 -12.87 -1.70
N GLU A 10 -7.71 -13.31 -0.44
CA GLU A 10 -8.27 -14.61 0.01
C GLU A 10 -9.81 -14.62 -0.05
N LEU A 11 -10.49 -13.49 0.20
CA LEU A 11 -11.95 -13.36 0.10
C LEU A 11 -12.44 -13.24 -1.36
N ILE A 12 -11.68 -12.55 -2.20
CA ILE A 12 -11.91 -12.49 -3.64
C ILE A 12 -11.66 -13.86 -4.27
N GLU A 13 -10.61 -14.57 -3.84
CA GLU A 13 -10.32 -15.94 -4.27
C GLU A 13 -11.41 -16.91 -3.78
N TYR A 14 -12.00 -16.69 -2.61
CA TYR A 14 -13.16 -17.43 -2.10
C TYR A 14 -14.42 -17.18 -2.95
N ALA A 15 -14.75 -15.91 -3.25
CA ALA A 15 -15.90 -15.57 -4.11
C ALA A 15 -15.73 -16.09 -5.54
N ILE A 16 -14.49 -16.11 -6.04
CA ILE A 16 -14.12 -16.71 -7.33
C ILE A 16 -14.24 -18.25 -7.25
N ARG A 17 -13.82 -18.91 -6.15
CA ARG A 17 -13.98 -20.36 -5.98
C ARG A 17 -15.44 -20.80 -5.84
N GLU A 18 -16.27 -20.03 -5.16
CA GLU A 18 -17.73 -20.27 -5.09
C GLU A 18 -18.37 -20.08 -6.46
N SER A 19 -18.02 -19.02 -7.20
CA SER A 19 -18.49 -18.82 -8.59
C SER A 19 -18.01 -19.91 -9.56
N ILE A 20 -16.80 -20.46 -9.38
CA ILE A 20 -16.25 -21.55 -10.20
C ILE A 20 -16.88 -22.92 -9.83
N ARG A 21 -17.30 -23.11 -8.58
CA ARG A 21 -18.02 -24.31 -8.12
C ARG A 21 -19.43 -24.40 -8.68
N ASP A 22 -20.11 -23.26 -8.85
CA ASP A 22 -21.44 -23.21 -9.49
C ASP A 22 -21.39 -23.48 -11.01
N LEU A 23 -20.22 -23.30 -11.65
CA LEU A 23 -20.05 -23.47 -13.10
C LEU A 23 -19.53 -24.85 -13.52
N SER A 24 -19.13 -25.72 -12.59
CA SER A 24 -18.59 -27.04 -12.92
C SER A 24 -19.66 -28.14 -12.92
N ILE A 25 -20.53 -28.10 -13.93
CA ILE A 25 -21.19 -29.31 -14.42
C ILE A 25 -20.14 -30.04 -15.27
N ASP A 26 -19.47 -31.07 -14.74
CA ASP A 26 -19.21 -32.31 -15.50
C ASP A 26 -18.37 -33.39 -14.78
N SER A 27 -18.82 -34.63 -15.04
CA SER A 27 -18.14 -35.95 -15.00
C SER A 27 -18.10 -36.78 -13.70
N MET A 28 -19.13 -37.65 -13.63
CA MET A 28 -19.34 -38.94 -12.95
C MET A 28 -18.21 -39.59 -12.11
N PRO A 29 -18.63 -40.22 -10.99
CA PRO A 29 -18.74 -41.68 -10.90
C PRO A 29 -20.21 -42.12 -10.86
N THR A 30 -20.49 -43.35 -11.25
CA THR A 30 -21.83 -43.93 -11.40
C THR A 30 -22.69 -43.84 -10.13
N ALA A 31 -23.49 -42.78 -10.01
CA ALA A 31 -24.55 -42.70 -9.03
C ALA A 31 -25.67 -43.70 -9.40
N SER A 32 -26.23 -44.40 -8.41
CA SER A 32 -27.38 -45.27 -8.65
C SER A 32 -28.56 -44.46 -9.23
N GLY A 33 -29.37 -45.08 -10.10
CA GLY A 33 -30.57 -44.41 -10.63
C GLY A 33 -31.52 -43.95 -9.52
N ASP A 34 -31.53 -44.67 -8.39
CA ASP A 34 -32.31 -44.31 -7.22
C ASP A 34 -31.71 -43.13 -6.44
N TYR A 35 -30.38 -43.00 -6.39
CA TYR A 35 -29.72 -41.82 -5.81
C TYR A 35 -30.09 -40.54 -6.56
N LEU A 36 -30.06 -40.57 -7.89
CA LEU A 36 -30.42 -39.40 -8.70
C LEU A 36 -31.90 -39.01 -8.50
N ARG A 37 -32.79 -40.00 -8.33
CA ARG A 37 -34.20 -39.76 -7.99
C ARG A 37 -34.37 -39.14 -6.60
N ILE A 38 -33.58 -39.56 -5.62
CA ILE A 38 -33.59 -38.98 -4.27
C ILE A 38 -33.09 -37.53 -4.31
N VAL A 39 -31.95 -37.27 -4.95
CA VAL A 39 -31.38 -35.92 -5.05
C VAL A 39 -32.32 -34.96 -5.77
N THR A 40 -32.91 -35.37 -6.90
CA THR A 40 -33.87 -34.53 -7.64
C THR A 40 -35.14 -34.28 -6.83
N ALA A 41 -35.61 -35.26 -6.05
CA ALA A 41 -36.73 -35.07 -5.14
C ALA A 41 -36.43 -34.07 -4.00
N ILE A 42 -35.21 -34.06 -3.46
CA ILE A 42 -34.76 -33.08 -2.44
C ILE A 42 -34.70 -31.68 -3.05
N GLU A 43 -34.12 -31.54 -4.25
CA GLU A 43 -33.99 -30.25 -4.94
C GLU A 43 -35.35 -29.65 -5.30
N GLN A 44 -36.33 -30.49 -5.67
CA GLN A 44 -37.70 -30.08 -5.99
C GLN A 44 -38.60 -29.93 -4.74
N GLY A 45 -38.16 -30.36 -3.56
CA GLY A 45 -38.96 -30.38 -2.35
C GLY A 45 -40.10 -31.40 -2.37
N ASN A 46 -39.98 -32.49 -3.14
CA ASN A 46 -41.03 -33.48 -3.29
C ASN A 46 -40.99 -34.54 -2.17
N VAL A 47 -41.57 -34.16 -1.04
CA VAL A 47 -41.71 -34.96 0.20
C VAL A 47 -42.34 -36.35 -0.06
N TYR A 48 -43.36 -36.43 -0.92
CA TYR A 48 -44.07 -37.68 -1.22
C TYR A 48 -43.15 -38.70 -1.92
N THR A 49 -42.37 -38.25 -2.91
CA THR A 49 -41.40 -39.14 -3.57
C THR A 49 -40.29 -39.59 -2.64
N LEU A 50 -39.90 -38.77 -1.64
CA LEU A 50 -38.91 -39.17 -0.63
C LEU A 50 -39.46 -40.25 0.32
N GLN A 51 -40.76 -40.19 0.65
CA GLN A 51 -41.44 -41.23 1.43
C GLN A 51 -41.50 -42.56 0.67
N GLU A 52 -41.82 -42.54 -0.62
CA GLU A 52 -41.85 -43.76 -1.45
C GLU A 52 -40.48 -44.43 -1.59
N LEU A 53 -39.41 -43.64 -1.56
CA LEU A 53 -38.03 -44.11 -1.70
C LEU A 53 -37.37 -44.50 -0.36
N SER A 54 -38.10 -44.39 0.76
CA SER A 54 -37.60 -44.63 2.12
C SER A 54 -37.02 -46.04 2.30
N GLY A 55 -35.90 -46.15 3.02
CA GLY A 55 -35.24 -47.42 3.33
C GLY A 55 -34.31 -47.97 2.23
N LEU A 56 -34.11 -47.24 1.13
CA LEU A 56 -33.11 -47.58 0.12
C LEU A 56 -31.69 -47.27 0.62
N GLN A 57 -30.72 -48.13 0.30
CA GLN A 57 -29.30 -47.88 0.60
C GLN A 57 -28.75 -46.63 -0.11
N ALA A 58 -29.43 -46.15 -1.15
CA ALA A 58 -29.09 -44.94 -1.89
C ALA A 58 -29.06 -43.66 -1.03
N PHE A 59 -29.68 -43.66 0.18
CA PHE A 59 -29.53 -42.56 1.15
C PHE A 59 -28.12 -42.44 1.75
N THR A 60 -27.27 -43.46 1.59
CA THR A 60 -25.89 -43.48 2.06
C THR A 60 -24.86 -43.25 0.94
N GLU A 61 -25.32 -43.12 -0.31
CA GLU A 61 -24.44 -42.84 -1.45
C GLU A 61 -23.92 -41.39 -1.39
N ARG A 62 -22.67 -41.19 -1.79
CA ARG A 62 -21.98 -39.90 -1.80
C ARG A 62 -21.77 -39.43 -3.23
N ASP A 63 -22.02 -38.15 -3.51
CA ASP A 63 -21.63 -37.56 -4.79
C ASP A 63 -20.10 -37.29 -4.88
N SER A 64 -19.67 -36.73 -6.01
CA SER A 64 -18.27 -36.34 -6.26
C SER A 64 -17.71 -35.32 -5.26
N ARG A 65 -18.57 -34.59 -4.54
CA ARG A 65 -18.21 -33.63 -3.48
C ARG A 65 -18.23 -34.30 -2.09
N GLY A 66 -18.52 -35.59 -2.03
CA GLY A 66 -18.71 -36.34 -0.79
C GLY A 66 -20.04 -36.05 -0.10
N TRP A 67 -21.03 -35.44 -0.78
CA TRP A 67 -22.31 -35.10 -0.19
C TRP A 67 -23.26 -36.30 -0.18
N LEU A 68 -23.86 -36.53 0.99
CA LEU A 68 -24.99 -37.41 1.18
C LEU A 68 -26.29 -36.66 0.80
N PRO A 69 -27.39 -37.37 0.51
CA PRO A 69 -28.72 -36.76 0.39
C PRO A 69 -29.06 -35.93 1.64
N LEU A 70 -28.61 -36.33 2.82
CA LEU A 70 -28.74 -35.56 4.06
C LEU A 70 -28.10 -34.16 3.96
N HIS A 71 -26.89 -34.04 3.38
CA HIS A 71 -26.21 -32.75 3.21
C HIS A 71 -26.99 -31.83 2.27
N ARG A 72 -27.57 -32.37 1.19
CA ARG A 72 -28.43 -31.61 0.28
C ARG A 72 -29.74 -31.18 0.93
N ALA A 73 -30.34 -32.05 1.73
CA ALA A 73 -31.56 -31.74 2.46
C ALA A 73 -31.32 -30.66 3.53
N ALA A 74 -30.14 -30.63 4.15
CA ALA A 74 -29.78 -29.63 5.16
C ALA A 74 -29.68 -28.20 4.60
N VAL A 75 -29.32 -28.06 3.33
CA VAL A 75 -29.21 -26.78 2.59
C VAL A 75 -30.56 -26.37 1.96
N GLN A 76 -31.55 -27.27 1.93
CA GLN A 76 -32.86 -26.98 1.35
C GLN A 76 -33.75 -26.21 2.33
N SER A 77 -34.43 -25.16 1.86
CA SER A 77 -35.24 -24.28 2.72
C SER A 77 -36.54 -24.92 3.22
N GLN A 78 -37.00 -26.01 2.61
CA GLN A 78 -38.22 -26.71 3.01
C GLN A 78 -37.91 -27.70 4.15
N GLU A 79 -38.32 -27.33 5.37
CA GLU A 79 -38.13 -28.13 6.60
C GLU A 79 -38.57 -29.59 6.45
N GLN A 80 -39.72 -29.83 5.80
CA GLN A 80 -40.28 -31.19 5.68
C GLN A 80 -39.35 -32.14 4.91
N VAL A 81 -38.54 -31.61 3.97
CA VAL A 81 -37.62 -32.42 3.17
C VAL A 81 -36.54 -33.02 4.07
N LEU A 82 -35.95 -32.21 4.95
CA LEU A 82 -34.93 -32.65 5.88
C LEU A 82 -35.48 -33.68 6.87
N ASP A 83 -36.65 -33.43 7.44
CA ASP A 83 -37.33 -34.37 8.34
C ASP A 83 -37.56 -35.73 7.66
N GLN A 84 -38.06 -35.74 6.42
CA GLN A 84 -38.27 -37.00 5.71
C GLN A 84 -36.96 -37.71 5.38
N VAL A 85 -35.92 -36.99 4.98
CA VAL A 85 -34.61 -37.59 4.67
C VAL A 85 -33.97 -38.19 5.93
N LEU A 86 -34.13 -37.55 7.09
CA LEU A 86 -33.67 -38.08 8.38
C LEU A 86 -34.47 -39.31 8.82
N LEU A 87 -35.78 -39.35 8.58
CA LEU A 87 -36.62 -40.52 8.88
C LEU A 87 -36.35 -41.69 7.93
N ALA A 88 -36.05 -41.41 6.66
CA ALA A 88 -35.80 -42.41 5.62
C ALA A 88 -34.41 -43.05 5.70
N SER A 89 -33.44 -42.37 6.34
CA SER A 89 -32.08 -42.85 6.54
C SER A 89 -31.99 -43.68 7.83
N CYS A 90 -32.10 -45.00 7.71
CA CYS A 90 -32.13 -45.92 8.86
C CYS A 90 -30.76 -46.15 9.52
N ASP A 91 -29.66 -45.94 8.77
CA ASP A 91 -28.31 -46.40 9.14
C ASP A 91 -27.21 -45.30 9.12
N GLY A 92 -27.53 -44.09 8.66
CA GLY A 92 -26.54 -43.00 8.49
C GLY A 92 -26.28 -42.22 9.77
N THR A 93 -25.02 -41.81 10.00
CA THR A 93 -24.71 -40.90 11.12
C THR A 93 -25.08 -39.48 10.73
N VAL A 94 -25.88 -38.78 11.54
CA VAL A 94 -26.26 -37.37 11.27
C VAL A 94 -25.05 -36.45 11.14
N ASP A 95 -23.93 -36.88 11.72
CA ASP A 95 -22.67 -36.18 11.71
C ASP A 95 -21.65 -36.70 10.67
N ASP A 96 -22.12 -37.38 9.62
CA ASP A 96 -21.30 -37.65 8.46
C ASP A 96 -20.79 -36.34 7.85
N VAL A 97 -19.61 -36.40 7.23
CA VAL A 97 -18.92 -35.21 6.70
C VAL A 97 -18.78 -35.25 5.18
N THR A 98 -18.86 -34.08 4.55
CA THR A 98 -18.51 -33.86 3.14
C THR A 98 -17.00 -33.99 2.91
N ALA A 99 -16.54 -33.89 1.65
CA ALA A 99 -15.10 -33.80 1.36
C ALA A 99 -14.43 -32.57 2.00
N GLY A 100 -15.20 -31.50 2.26
CA GLY A 100 -14.76 -30.31 2.98
C GLY A 100 -14.78 -30.45 4.51
N GLY A 101 -15.18 -31.61 5.03
CA GLY A 101 -15.33 -31.84 6.47
C GLY A 101 -16.63 -31.27 7.06
N ASP A 102 -17.51 -30.67 6.25
CA ASP A 102 -18.77 -30.09 6.74
C ASP A 102 -19.77 -31.19 7.10
N THR A 103 -20.42 -31.08 8.25
CA THR A 103 -21.60 -31.88 8.58
C THR A 103 -22.86 -31.23 8.04
N ALA A 104 -23.97 -31.97 8.02
CA ALA A 104 -25.29 -31.39 7.71
C ALA A 104 -25.62 -30.17 8.58
N LEU A 105 -25.24 -30.19 9.87
CA LEU A 105 -25.45 -29.08 10.80
C LEU A 105 -24.62 -27.84 10.43
N ILE A 106 -23.38 -28.03 10.00
CA ILE A 106 -22.49 -26.95 9.53
C ILE A 106 -23.09 -26.29 8.30
N LEU A 107 -23.53 -27.07 7.31
CA LEU A 107 -24.15 -26.55 6.09
C LEU A 107 -25.46 -25.80 6.39
N ALA A 108 -26.34 -26.35 7.23
CA ALA A 108 -27.57 -25.65 7.63
C ALA A 108 -27.29 -24.33 8.38
N ALA A 109 -26.27 -24.30 9.23
CA ALA A 109 -25.85 -23.09 9.93
C ALA A 109 -25.23 -22.06 8.99
N GLN A 110 -24.42 -22.50 8.02
CA GLN A 110 -23.84 -21.67 6.98
C GLN A 110 -24.92 -21.00 6.12
N GLU A 111 -26.01 -21.69 5.81
CA GLU A 111 -27.13 -21.15 5.02
C GLU A 111 -28.15 -20.35 5.84
N GLY A 112 -27.97 -20.22 7.16
CA GLY A 112 -28.90 -19.47 8.00
C GLY A 112 -30.25 -20.16 8.24
N LEU A 113 -30.37 -21.47 7.98
CA LEU A 113 -31.63 -22.23 8.05
C LEU A 113 -31.92 -22.71 9.49
N LEU A 114 -32.52 -21.85 10.31
CA LEU A 114 -32.79 -22.09 11.73
C LEU A 114 -33.58 -23.39 12.01
N GLU A 115 -34.66 -23.64 11.27
CA GLU A 115 -35.47 -24.84 11.53
C GLU A 115 -34.70 -26.12 11.17
N ASN A 116 -33.91 -26.11 10.10
CA ASN A 116 -33.04 -27.23 9.76
C ASN A 116 -31.99 -27.50 10.84
N VAL A 117 -31.39 -26.43 11.40
CA VAL A 117 -30.47 -26.54 12.55
C VAL A 117 -31.18 -27.18 13.76
N ARG A 118 -32.40 -26.74 14.09
CA ARG A 118 -33.19 -27.33 15.20
C ARG A 118 -33.49 -28.80 14.97
N THR A 119 -33.92 -29.16 13.77
CA THR A 119 -34.21 -30.55 13.41
C THR A 119 -32.97 -31.43 13.53
N LEU A 120 -31.83 -31.01 12.97
CA LEU A 120 -30.58 -31.76 13.05
C LEU A 120 -30.13 -31.98 14.50
N LEU A 121 -30.24 -30.95 15.36
CA LEU A 121 -29.90 -31.06 16.78
C LEU A 121 -30.86 -32.00 17.53
N ARG A 122 -32.17 -31.99 17.22
CA ARG A 122 -33.15 -32.94 17.80
C ARG A 122 -32.84 -34.39 17.42
N HIS A 123 -32.31 -34.60 16.22
CA HIS A 123 -31.87 -35.90 15.72
C HIS A 123 -30.44 -36.28 16.17
N GLY A 124 -29.84 -35.53 17.10
CA GLY A 124 -28.57 -35.89 17.73
C GLY A 124 -27.31 -35.41 17.00
N ALA A 125 -27.44 -34.46 16.06
CA ALA A 125 -26.26 -33.81 15.47
C ALA A 125 -25.40 -33.15 16.55
N SER A 126 -24.08 -33.35 16.48
CA SER A 126 -23.15 -32.77 17.43
C SER A 126 -22.89 -31.30 17.10
N PRO A 127 -23.16 -30.35 18.02
CA PRO A 127 -22.87 -28.93 17.81
C PRO A 127 -21.38 -28.59 17.88
N HIS A 128 -20.52 -29.59 18.16
CA HIS A 128 -19.08 -29.41 18.41
C HIS A 128 -18.20 -29.76 17.22
N LYS A 129 -18.72 -30.49 16.24
CA LYS A 129 -17.92 -30.88 15.08
C LYS A 129 -17.59 -29.66 14.26
N THR A 130 -16.36 -29.62 13.75
CA THR A 130 -15.87 -28.55 12.90
C THR A 130 -15.60 -29.07 11.50
N ASN A 131 -15.65 -28.18 10.52
CA ASN A 131 -15.23 -28.50 9.17
C ASN A 131 -13.69 -28.55 9.03
N SER A 132 -13.19 -28.77 7.81
CA SER A 132 -11.75 -28.78 7.52
C SER A 132 -11.04 -27.45 7.80
N LEU A 133 -11.78 -26.34 7.88
CA LEU A 133 -11.28 -25.03 8.28
C LEU A 133 -11.36 -24.79 9.79
N ASN A 134 -11.67 -25.83 10.58
CA ASN A 134 -11.92 -25.75 12.02
C ASN A 134 -13.05 -24.78 12.40
N GLU A 135 -14.03 -24.53 11.52
CA GLU A 135 -15.19 -23.70 11.83
C GLU A 135 -16.29 -24.53 12.48
N SER A 136 -16.83 -24.05 13.59
CA SER A 136 -17.95 -24.68 14.28
C SER A 136 -19.31 -24.16 13.79
N PRO A 137 -20.40 -24.93 13.94
CA PRO A 137 -21.75 -24.44 13.69
C PRO A 137 -22.07 -23.15 14.44
N LEU A 138 -21.57 -23.02 15.68
CA LEU A 138 -21.74 -21.81 16.49
C LEU A 138 -21.05 -20.60 15.85
N LEU A 139 -19.82 -20.75 15.36
CA LEU A 139 -19.11 -19.67 14.68
C LEU A 139 -19.87 -19.20 13.44
N LEU A 140 -20.35 -20.13 12.61
CA LEU A 140 -21.11 -19.83 11.39
C LEU A 140 -22.44 -19.14 11.70
N ALA A 141 -23.15 -19.60 12.74
CA ALA A 141 -24.37 -18.95 13.20
C ALA A 141 -24.14 -17.50 13.66
N VAL A 142 -23.01 -17.23 14.33
CA VAL A 142 -22.61 -15.88 14.72
C VAL A 142 -22.28 -15.02 13.51
N ARG A 143 -21.53 -15.58 12.53
CA ARG A 143 -21.21 -14.91 11.27
C ARG A 143 -22.46 -14.51 10.49
N GLN A 144 -23.49 -15.36 10.51
CA GLN A 144 -24.78 -15.07 9.92
C GLN A 144 -25.61 -14.04 10.70
N GLY A 145 -25.19 -13.63 11.90
CA GLY A 145 -25.92 -12.68 12.73
C GLY A 145 -27.25 -13.21 13.28
N SER A 146 -27.48 -14.53 13.22
CA SER A 146 -28.75 -15.14 13.64
C SER A 146 -28.78 -15.44 15.14
N TYR A 147 -29.35 -14.51 15.92
CA TYR A 147 -29.47 -14.66 17.37
C TYR A 147 -30.15 -15.97 17.79
N ASP A 148 -31.26 -16.33 17.14
CA ASP A 148 -32.03 -17.53 17.47
C ASP A 148 -31.25 -18.81 17.19
N MET A 149 -30.44 -18.82 16.13
CA MET A 149 -29.59 -19.95 15.80
C MET A 149 -28.45 -20.11 16.81
N VAL A 150 -27.79 -19.02 17.17
CA VAL A 150 -26.76 -18.99 18.22
C VAL A 150 -27.36 -19.46 19.55
N SER A 151 -28.53 -18.96 19.93
CA SER A 151 -29.21 -19.37 21.16
C SER A 151 -29.59 -20.86 21.13
N THR A 152 -30.08 -21.37 20.00
CA THR A 152 -30.42 -22.78 19.84
C THR A 152 -29.19 -23.66 20.01
N LEU A 153 -28.07 -23.33 19.33
CA LEU A 153 -26.83 -24.10 19.41
C LEU A 153 -26.25 -24.12 20.83
N ILE A 154 -26.22 -22.98 21.52
CA ILE A 154 -25.74 -22.90 22.92
C ILE A 154 -26.64 -23.71 23.86
N ASN A 155 -27.97 -23.62 23.71
CA ASN A 155 -28.92 -24.39 24.53
C ASN A 155 -28.83 -25.91 24.25
N CYS A 156 -28.41 -26.31 23.06
CA CYS A 156 -28.11 -27.69 22.70
C CYS A 156 -26.66 -28.12 23.04
N GLY A 157 -25.92 -27.29 23.79
CA GLY A 157 -24.64 -27.66 24.37
C GLY A 157 -23.41 -27.16 23.62
N ALA A 158 -23.54 -26.36 22.54
CA ALA A 158 -22.39 -25.83 21.80
C ALA A 158 -21.39 -25.11 22.73
N PHE A 159 -20.11 -25.39 22.55
CA PHE A 159 -19.06 -24.79 23.38
C PHE A 159 -18.81 -23.34 22.95
N VAL A 160 -19.15 -22.39 23.81
CA VAL A 160 -18.97 -20.95 23.57
C VAL A 160 -17.49 -20.57 23.38
N GLU A 161 -16.60 -21.24 24.11
CA GLU A 161 -15.14 -21.04 24.01
C GLU A 161 -14.48 -21.99 22.99
N GLN A 162 -15.25 -22.52 22.03
CA GLN A 162 -14.69 -23.38 21.00
C GLN A 162 -13.70 -22.60 20.13
N VAL A 163 -12.48 -23.13 20.11
CA VAL A 163 -11.36 -22.55 19.39
C VAL A 163 -11.37 -23.06 17.95
N CYS A 164 -11.47 -22.13 17.02
CA CYS A 164 -11.42 -22.35 15.58
C CYS A 164 -10.01 -22.04 15.03
N LEU A 165 -9.87 -21.93 13.70
CA LEU A 165 -8.59 -21.61 13.06
C LEU A 165 -7.96 -20.33 13.66
N LYS A 166 -6.63 -20.32 13.81
CA LYS A 166 -5.88 -19.20 14.42
C LYS A 166 -6.45 -18.76 15.77
N LYS A 167 -6.87 -19.70 16.61
CA LYS A 167 -7.49 -19.44 17.92
C LYS A 167 -8.75 -18.56 17.90
N TRP A 168 -9.38 -18.39 16.74
CA TRP A 168 -10.58 -17.57 16.59
C TRP A 168 -11.74 -18.21 17.35
N MET A 169 -12.64 -17.40 17.93
CA MET A 169 -13.76 -17.89 18.74
C MET A 169 -15.03 -17.12 18.38
N ALA A 170 -16.20 -17.66 18.76
CA ALA A 170 -17.49 -17.03 18.53
C ALA A 170 -17.56 -15.57 19.03
N ILE A 171 -16.88 -15.24 20.14
CA ILE A 171 -16.84 -13.88 20.68
C ILE A 171 -16.06 -12.90 19.79
N HIS A 172 -15.00 -13.35 19.12
CA HIS A 172 -14.25 -12.54 18.15
C HIS A 172 -15.10 -12.28 16.90
N GLU A 173 -15.79 -13.31 16.41
CA GLU A 173 -16.71 -13.17 15.28
C GLU A 173 -17.86 -12.21 15.60
N ALA A 174 -18.45 -12.31 16.79
CA ALA A 174 -19.51 -11.40 17.22
C ALA A 174 -19.03 -9.95 17.29
N ALA A 175 -17.78 -9.74 17.73
CA ALA A 175 -17.16 -8.43 17.75
C ALA A 175 -16.89 -7.88 16.35
N LYS A 176 -16.46 -8.73 15.40
CA LYS A 176 -16.23 -8.39 14.00
C LYS A 176 -17.53 -8.07 13.24
N VAL A 177 -18.60 -8.81 13.49
CA VAL A 177 -19.92 -8.61 12.86
C VAL A 177 -20.65 -7.40 13.46
N GLY A 178 -20.32 -7.02 14.69
CA GLY A 178 -20.96 -5.89 15.36
C GLY A 178 -22.30 -6.21 16.01
N CYS A 179 -22.65 -7.49 16.18
CA CYS A 179 -23.95 -7.89 16.73
C CYS A 179 -23.92 -7.91 18.28
N SER A 180 -24.32 -6.79 18.89
CA SER A 180 -24.34 -6.62 20.35
C SER A 180 -25.19 -7.67 21.08
N ALA A 181 -26.34 -8.05 20.51
CA ALA A 181 -27.23 -9.04 21.10
C ALA A 181 -26.57 -10.43 21.20
N ILE A 182 -25.89 -10.87 20.15
CA ILE A 182 -25.14 -12.13 20.13
C ILE A 182 -23.95 -12.05 21.07
N LEU A 183 -23.22 -10.93 21.10
CA LEU A 183 -22.12 -10.75 22.04
C LEU A 183 -22.58 -10.91 23.49
N VAL A 184 -23.67 -10.24 23.88
CA VAL A 184 -24.25 -10.35 25.23
C VAL A 184 -24.68 -11.79 25.55
N LEU A 185 -25.25 -12.50 24.58
CA LEU A 185 -25.62 -13.90 24.73
C LEU A 185 -24.38 -14.77 25.00
N LEU A 186 -23.32 -14.63 24.21
CA LEU A 186 -22.07 -15.36 24.39
C LEU A 186 -21.45 -15.10 25.78
N LEU A 187 -21.41 -13.83 26.21
CA LEU A 187 -20.89 -13.44 27.54
C LEU A 187 -21.70 -14.07 28.68
N ARG A 188 -23.04 -14.09 28.58
CA ARG A 188 -23.92 -14.74 29.58
C ARG A 188 -23.66 -16.24 29.70
N HIS A 189 -23.24 -16.88 28.62
CA HIS A 189 -22.93 -18.31 28.57
C HIS A 189 -21.43 -18.62 28.72
N GLY A 190 -20.65 -17.70 29.28
CA GLY A 190 -19.29 -17.96 29.74
C GLY A 190 -18.17 -17.59 28.76
N ALA A 191 -18.46 -16.89 27.67
CA ALA A 191 -17.41 -16.30 26.84
C ALA A 191 -16.57 -15.30 27.67
N LYS A 192 -15.24 -15.36 27.52
CA LYS A 192 -14.33 -14.45 28.21
C LYS A 192 -14.04 -13.22 27.37
N VAL A 193 -14.22 -12.03 27.94
CA VAL A 193 -13.78 -10.76 27.32
C VAL A 193 -12.27 -10.69 27.10
N THR A 194 -11.51 -11.47 27.86
CA THR A 194 -10.05 -11.59 27.77
C THR A 194 -9.59 -12.68 26.80
N ALA A 195 -10.51 -13.28 26.03
CA ALA A 195 -10.14 -14.19 24.96
C ALA A 195 -9.20 -13.47 23.98
N VAL A 196 -8.28 -14.22 23.40
CA VAL A 196 -7.37 -13.70 22.38
C VAL A 196 -7.30 -14.67 21.22
N ASP A 197 -7.18 -14.11 20.02
CA ASP A 197 -6.96 -14.87 18.81
C ASP A 197 -5.48 -15.30 18.64
N GLY A 198 -5.14 -15.78 17.46
CA GLY A 198 -3.80 -16.23 17.09
C GLY A 198 -2.78 -15.10 16.98
N HIS A 199 -3.21 -13.84 16.99
CA HIS A 199 -2.40 -12.63 16.94
C HIS A 199 -2.39 -11.87 18.27
N ASN A 200 -2.95 -12.45 19.33
CA ASN A 200 -3.15 -11.83 20.63
C ASN A 200 -4.13 -10.65 20.62
N VAL A 201 -5.01 -10.57 19.62
CA VAL A 201 -6.04 -9.55 19.51
C VAL A 201 -7.25 -10.01 20.33
N THR A 202 -7.75 -9.13 21.19
CA THR A 202 -8.95 -9.37 22.00
C THR A 202 -10.22 -9.04 21.19
N PRO A 203 -11.41 -9.54 21.58
CA PRO A 203 -12.67 -9.08 20.99
C PRO A 203 -12.84 -7.56 21.02
N LEU A 204 -12.24 -6.90 22.03
CA LEU A 204 -12.27 -5.44 22.15
C LEU A 204 -11.44 -4.76 21.04
N GLY A 205 -10.25 -5.30 20.73
CA GLY A 205 -9.44 -4.85 19.58
C GLY A 205 -10.18 -5.03 18.25
N ILE A 206 -10.80 -6.20 18.05
CA ILE A 206 -11.61 -6.47 16.84
C ILE A 206 -12.78 -5.47 16.73
N ALA A 207 -13.53 -5.22 17.80
CA ALA A 207 -14.62 -4.25 17.76
C ALA A 207 -14.14 -2.82 17.44
N ALA A 208 -12.93 -2.45 17.90
CA ALA A 208 -12.31 -1.16 17.62
C ALA A 208 -11.88 -1.02 16.14
N GLU A 209 -11.25 -2.06 15.60
CA GLU A 209 -10.84 -2.15 14.19
C GLU A 209 -12.04 -2.06 13.24
N TYR A 210 -13.14 -2.76 13.55
CA TYR A 210 -14.36 -2.78 12.72
C TYR A 210 -15.37 -1.68 13.08
N ALA A 211 -14.98 -0.70 13.91
CA ALA A 211 -15.80 0.48 14.23
C ALA A 211 -17.16 0.18 14.92
N HIS A 212 -17.25 -0.88 15.71
CA HIS A 212 -18.47 -1.29 16.40
C HIS A 212 -18.55 -0.77 17.84
N ALA A 213 -18.87 0.52 18.00
CA ALA A 213 -18.89 1.21 19.29
C ALA A 213 -19.80 0.58 20.36
N GLU A 214 -20.97 0.04 19.99
CA GLU A 214 -21.89 -0.61 20.94
C GLU A 214 -21.30 -1.91 21.51
N VAL A 215 -20.72 -2.74 20.66
CA VAL A 215 -19.99 -3.96 21.05
C VAL A 215 -18.80 -3.59 21.93
N LEU A 216 -18.06 -2.55 21.55
CA LEU A 216 -16.92 -2.03 22.30
C LEU A 216 -17.33 -1.61 23.72
N ASP A 217 -18.41 -0.82 23.86
CA ASP A 217 -18.95 -0.38 25.16
C ASP A 217 -19.36 -1.57 26.05
N ILE A 218 -20.01 -2.59 25.47
CA ILE A 218 -20.38 -3.81 26.19
C ILE A 218 -19.12 -4.53 26.71
N LEU A 219 -18.09 -4.69 25.87
CA LEU A 219 -16.85 -5.36 26.23
C LEU A 219 -16.10 -4.59 27.34
N ILE A 220 -16.03 -3.27 27.27
CA ILE A 220 -15.44 -2.40 28.30
C ILE A 220 -16.18 -2.59 29.64
N LYS A 221 -17.51 -2.52 29.63
CA LYS A 221 -18.35 -2.69 30.83
C LYS A 221 -18.21 -4.07 31.47
N ASN A 222 -17.85 -5.09 30.69
CA ASN A 222 -17.59 -6.44 31.17
C ASN A 222 -16.11 -6.71 31.50
N GLY A 223 -15.28 -5.66 31.59
CA GLY A 223 -13.90 -5.75 32.08
C GLY A 223 -12.83 -6.00 31.01
N GLY A 224 -13.12 -5.69 29.73
CA GLY A 224 -12.11 -5.69 28.67
C GLY A 224 -10.98 -4.70 28.95
N ASP A 225 -9.74 -5.13 28.73
CA ASP A 225 -8.56 -4.26 28.90
C ASP A 225 -8.39 -3.33 27.69
N VAL A 226 -8.70 -2.05 27.89
CA VAL A 226 -8.58 -1.00 26.87
C VAL A 226 -7.14 -0.69 26.45
N ASN A 227 -6.15 -1.19 27.19
CA ASN A 227 -4.73 -1.06 26.88
C ASN A 227 -4.09 -2.37 26.40
N ALA A 228 -4.90 -3.41 26.13
CA ALA A 228 -4.41 -4.67 25.56
C ALA A 228 -3.64 -4.42 24.25
N GLN A 229 -2.58 -5.21 24.05
CA GLN A 229 -1.75 -5.14 22.85
C GLN A 229 -1.72 -6.49 22.12
N ALA A 230 -1.86 -6.44 20.80
CA ALA A 230 -1.61 -7.58 19.91
C ALA A 230 -0.11 -7.93 19.88
N TYR A 231 0.27 -9.04 19.23
CA TYR A 231 1.69 -9.44 19.14
C TYR A 231 2.58 -8.45 18.39
N ASN A 232 2.01 -7.67 17.46
CA ASN A 232 2.73 -6.58 16.79
C ASN A 232 2.81 -5.30 17.65
N GLY A 233 2.28 -5.33 18.88
CA GLY A 233 2.23 -4.21 19.81
C GLY A 233 1.10 -3.23 19.55
N ASP A 234 0.25 -3.44 18.55
CA ASP A 234 -0.88 -2.55 18.31
C ASP A 234 -1.84 -2.61 19.50
N SER A 235 -2.20 -1.43 20.01
CA SER A 235 -3.15 -1.29 21.11
C SER A 235 -4.58 -1.16 20.59
N VAL A 236 -5.58 -1.47 21.43
CA VAL A 236 -6.99 -1.27 21.05
C VAL A 236 -7.29 0.16 20.56
N LEU A 237 -6.65 1.17 21.16
CA LEU A 237 -6.78 2.56 20.73
C LEU A 237 -6.07 2.85 19.39
N TYR A 238 -5.02 2.09 19.07
CA TYR A 238 -4.37 2.14 17.76
C TYR A 238 -5.30 1.57 16.67
N ASP A 239 -5.97 0.45 16.93
CA ASP A 239 -6.96 -0.15 16.02
C ASP A 239 -8.14 0.81 15.77
N ALA A 240 -8.67 1.42 16.83
CA ALA A 240 -9.72 2.45 16.73
C ALA A 240 -9.25 3.69 15.93
N ALA A 241 -7.98 4.07 16.06
CA ALA A 241 -7.40 5.16 15.29
C ALA A 241 -7.32 4.84 13.79
N GLY A 242 -7.14 3.55 13.44
CA GLY A 242 -7.16 3.08 12.05
C GLY A 242 -8.56 3.04 11.44
N SER A 243 -9.59 2.75 12.22
CA SER A 243 -10.99 2.78 11.74
C SER A 243 -11.57 4.19 11.66
N GLY A 244 -10.98 5.15 12.39
CA GLY A 244 -11.41 6.55 12.40
C GLY A 244 -12.72 6.78 13.16
N ASN A 245 -13.29 5.75 13.78
CA ASN A 245 -14.56 5.84 14.49
C ASN A 245 -14.38 6.62 15.80
N LEU A 246 -14.92 7.83 15.83
CA LEU A 246 -14.82 8.72 16.99
C LEU A 246 -15.51 8.17 18.23
N ASP A 247 -16.63 7.46 18.08
CA ASP A 247 -17.35 6.90 19.22
C ASP A 247 -16.50 5.84 19.92
N CYS A 248 -15.85 4.94 19.15
CA CYS A 248 -14.88 3.98 19.66
C CYS A 248 -13.71 4.68 20.38
N ILE A 249 -13.11 5.70 19.74
CA ILE A 249 -11.99 6.46 20.32
C ILE A 249 -12.42 7.11 21.64
N TYR A 250 -13.58 7.77 21.68
CA TYR A 250 -14.06 8.43 22.89
C TYR A 250 -14.39 7.43 24.00
N LEU A 251 -15.04 6.32 23.70
CA LEU A 251 -15.32 5.26 24.67
C LEU A 251 -14.03 4.72 25.29
N LEU A 252 -13.02 4.43 24.48
CA LEU A 252 -11.71 3.95 24.95
C LEU A 252 -11.00 4.99 25.82
N LEU A 253 -10.96 6.25 25.39
CA LEU A 253 -10.32 7.33 26.15
C LEU A 253 -11.06 7.59 27.48
N GLN A 254 -12.39 7.56 27.49
CA GLN A 254 -13.19 7.67 28.72
C GLN A 254 -12.94 6.50 29.68
N ALA A 255 -12.68 5.31 29.15
CA ALA A 255 -12.34 4.12 29.91
C ALA A 255 -10.86 4.04 30.31
N GLY A 256 -10.04 5.05 29.99
CA GLY A 256 -8.64 5.15 30.43
C GLY A 256 -7.60 4.56 29.48
N ALA A 257 -7.92 4.40 28.20
CA ALA A 257 -6.94 4.02 27.19
C ALA A 257 -5.82 5.08 27.07
N ASN A 258 -4.57 4.63 27.01
CA ASN A 258 -3.41 5.51 26.94
C ASN A 258 -3.00 5.79 25.48
N PRO A 259 -3.12 7.04 24.98
CA PRO A 259 -2.76 7.39 23.60
C PRO A 259 -1.26 7.43 23.32
N ASN A 260 -0.43 7.05 24.30
CA ASN A 260 1.04 7.04 24.23
C ASN A 260 1.62 5.61 24.20
N ILE A 261 0.79 4.58 24.09
CA ILE A 261 1.26 3.20 23.88
C ILE A 261 1.68 3.06 22.42
N ALA A 262 2.95 2.68 22.22
CA ALA A 262 3.51 2.46 20.89
C ALA A 262 3.45 0.98 20.50
N SER A 263 3.25 0.72 19.21
CA SER A 263 3.42 -0.61 18.62
C SER A 263 4.89 -1.02 18.54
N LEU A 264 5.17 -2.27 18.15
CA LEU A 264 6.54 -2.73 17.91
C LEU A 264 7.21 -2.00 16.74
N ALA A 265 6.42 -1.49 15.79
CA ALA A 265 6.89 -0.59 14.73
C ALA A 265 7.07 0.87 15.22
N CYS A 266 7.05 1.08 16.54
CA CYS A 266 7.14 2.37 17.20
C CYS A 266 6.01 3.35 16.81
N GLN A 267 4.90 2.89 16.26
CA GLN A 267 3.77 3.75 15.86
C GLN A 267 2.83 4.01 17.02
N LEU A 268 2.18 5.17 17.03
CA LEU A 268 1.21 5.61 18.04
C LEU A 268 -0.15 5.78 17.37
N PRO A 269 -1.27 5.82 18.12
CA PRO A 269 -2.60 6.10 17.55
C PRO A 269 -2.65 7.38 16.70
N ILE A 270 -1.91 8.43 17.08
CA ILE A 270 -1.79 9.67 16.29
C ILE A 270 -1.16 9.44 14.90
N HIS A 271 -0.21 8.51 14.79
CA HIS A 271 0.44 8.16 13.52
C HIS A 271 -0.54 7.39 12.63
N ARG A 272 -1.27 6.43 13.20
CA ARG A 272 -2.27 5.63 12.47
C ARG A 272 -3.40 6.49 11.93
N ALA A 273 -3.97 7.38 12.76
CA ALA A 273 -5.01 8.31 12.33
C ALA A 273 -4.53 9.26 11.22
N ALA A 274 -3.27 9.72 11.28
CA ALA A 274 -2.68 10.56 10.23
C ALA A 274 -2.42 9.77 8.93
N TYR A 275 -1.98 8.52 9.03
CA TYR A 275 -1.72 7.64 7.89
C TYR A 275 -2.99 7.21 7.15
N GLU A 276 -4.10 6.99 7.87
CA GLU A 276 -5.40 6.59 7.29
C GLU A 276 -6.29 7.79 6.93
N GLY A 277 -5.84 9.02 7.20
CA GLY A 277 -6.54 10.24 6.79
C GLY A 277 -7.73 10.64 7.66
N HIS A 278 -7.85 10.05 8.86
CA HIS A 278 -8.96 10.31 9.78
C HIS A 278 -8.76 11.63 10.53
N ILE A 279 -9.01 12.75 9.85
CA ILE A 279 -8.74 14.10 10.38
C ILE A 279 -9.40 14.37 11.75
N LEU A 280 -10.63 13.90 11.98
CA LEU A 280 -11.31 14.13 13.26
C LEU A 280 -10.67 13.31 14.40
N ALA A 281 -10.26 12.08 14.13
CA ALA A 281 -9.50 11.26 15.07
C ALA A 281 -8.14 11.93 15.35
N LEU A 282 -7.46 12.40 14.31
CA LEU A 282 -6.20 13.13 14.42
C LEU A 282 -6.35 14.41 15.28
N ARG A 283 -7.40 15.20 15.08
CA ARG A 283 -7.73 16.38 15.92
C ARG A 283 -7.91 16.00 17.39
N THR A 284 -8.46 14.81 17.65
CA THR A 284 -8.66 14.29 19.00
C THR A 284 -7.33 13.87 19.63
N PHE A 285 -6.42 13.25 18.87
CA PHE A 285 -5.14 12.74 19.36
C PHE A 285 -4.08 13.82 19.58
N ILE A 286 -4.01 14.86 18.73
CA ILE A 286 -3.01 15.95 18.85
C ILE A 286 -2.86 16.52 20.27
N PRO A 287 -3.93 16.89 21.00
CA PRO A 287 -3.79 17.47 22.33
C PRO A 287 -3.45 16.45 23.44
N ILE A 288 -3.70 15.15 23.23
CA ILE A 288 -3.56 14.10 24.26
C ILE A 288 -2.31 13.24 24.09
N THR A 289 -1.71 13.22 22.89
CA THR A 289 -0.43 12.54 22.66
C THR A 289 0.73 13.43 23.10
N THR A 290 1.58 12.90 23.98
CA THR A 290 2.70 13.66 24.53
C THR A 290 3.82 13.84 23.52
N LYS A 291 4.44 15.02 23.50
CA LYS A 291 5.67 15.28 22.69
C LYS A 291 6.81 14.30 23.02
N ARG A 292 6.83 13.75 24.25
CA ARG A 292 7.80 12.72 24.64
C ARG A 292 7.53 11.40 23.90
N ALA A 293 6.28 10.95 23.83
CA ALA A 293 5.92 9.73 23.11
C ALA A 293 6.28 9.86 21.61
N ILE A 294 5.91 10.97 20.97
CA ILE A 294 6.21 11.23 19.54
C ILE A 294 7.73 11.28 19.27
N ARG A 295 8.53 11.75 20.23
CA ARG A 295 9.99 11.70 20.07
C ARG A 295 10.54 10.29 20.22
N LEU A 296 10.00 9.51 21.16
CA LEU A 296 10.45 8.14 21.40
C LEU A 296 10.00 7.17 20.31
N SER A 297 8.93 7.48 19.56
CA SER A 297 8.54 6.72 18.37
C SER A 297 9.52 6.85 17.21
N GLY A 298 10.42 7.85 17.23
CA GLY A 298 11.37 8.09 16.13
C GLY A 298 10.73 8.58 14.83
N GLN A 299 9.41 8.80 14.80
CA GLN A 299 8.64 9.30 13.67
C GLN A 299 7.70 10.40 14.13
N SER A 300 7.51 11.40 13.28
CA SER A 300 6.50 12.47 13.43
C SER A 300 5.23 12.11 12.65
N PRO A 301 4.02 12.46 13.13
CA PRO A 301 2.76 12.29 12.40
C PRO A 301 2.74 12.93 11.01
N VAL A 302 3.59 13.93 10.76
CA VAL A 302 3.74 14.55 9.44
C VAL A 302 4.28 13.55 8.41
N HIS A 303 5.16 12.62 8.81
CA HIS A 303 5.60 11.54 7.92
C HIS A 303 4.41 10.65 7.56
N SER A 304 3.60 10.27 8.55
CA SER A 304 2.45 9.39 8.36
C SER A 304 1.39 10.01 7.44
N ALA A 305 1.06 11.30 7.62
CA ALA A 305 0.14 12.02 6.74
C ALA A 305 0.69 12.17 5.31
N ALA A 306 2.00 12.42 5.16
CA ALA A 306 2.65 12.50 3.86
C ALA A 306 2.76 11.15 3.14
N ASP A 307 2.92 10.05 3.90
CA ASP A 307 2.95 8.68 3.36
C ASP A 307 1.56 8.23 2.91
N GLY A 308 0.52 8.49 3.72
CA GLY A 308 -0.87 8.22 3.34
C GLY A 308 -1.44 9.15 2.26
N GLY A 309 -0.78 10.27 1.94
CA GLY A 309 -1.25 11.24 0.95
C GLY A 309 -2.46 12.06 1.40
N HIS A 310 -2.60 12.29 2.71
CA HIS A 310 -3.78 12.95 3.29
C HIS A 310 -3.53 14.44 3.55
N VAL A 311 -3.86 15.25 2.54
CA VAL A 311 -3.67 16.71 2.52
C VAL A 311 -4.30 17.41 3.74
N ASP A 312 -5.55 17.10 4.08
CA ASP A 312 -6.24 17.77 5.20
C ASP A 312 -5.59 17.44 6.56
N CYS A 313 -5.11 16.21 6.73
CA CYS A 313 -4.38 15.80 7.92
C CYS A 313 -3.02 16.51 8.01
N LEU A 314 -2.34 16.64 6.87
CA LEU A 314 -1.07 17.33 6.76
C LEU A 314 -1.23 18.83 7.06
N GLU A 315 -2.25 19.48 6.51
CA GLU A 315 -2.59 20.88 6.78
C GLU A 315 -2.81 21.10 8.27
N LEU A 316 -3.67 20.29 8.90
CA LEU A 316 -3.91 20.35 10.34
C LEU A 316 -2.62 20.21 11.16
N LEU A 317 -1.74 19.27 10.80
CA LEU A 317 -0.47 19.09 11.52
C LEU A 317 0.45 20.31 11.38
N ILE A 318 0.53 20.89 10.19
CA ILE A 318 1.29 22.12 9.94
C ILE A 318 0.71 23.29 10.76
N GLU A 319 -0.61 23.47 10.77
CA GLU A 319 -1.29 24.49 11.58
C GLU A 319 -1.03 24.32 13.08
N LYS A 320 -0.91 23.08 13.56
CA LYS A 320 -0.58 22.77 14.96
C LYS A 320 0.91 22.85 15.28
N GLY A 321 1.73 23.27 14.31
CA GLY A 321 3.15 23.54 14.51
C GLY A 321 4.04 22.30 14.57
N PHE A 322 3.63 21.20 13.93
CA PHE A 322 4.52 20.07 13.73
C PHE A 322 5.62 20.42 12.72
N ASP A 323 6.84 19.96 12.97
CA ASP A 323 7.98 20.25 12.12
C ASP A 323 7.91 19.45 10.80
N VAL A 324 7.78 20.16 9.67
CA VAL A 324 7.78 19.59 8.32
C VAL A 324 9.13 19.03 7.88
N ASN A 325 10.20 19.39 8.61
CA ASN A 325 11.56 18.92 8.41
C ASN A 325 12.00 17.89 9.46
N ALA A 326 11.06 17.37 10.26
CA ALA A 326 11.34 16.28 11.18
C ALA A 326 12.01 15.12 10.41
N GLN A 327 13.04 14.51 10.99
CA GLN A 327 13.72 13.37 10.39
C GLN A 327 13.34 12.10 11.15
N LEU A 328 13.13 11.02 10.41
CA LEU A 328 13.07 9.68 11.02
C LEU A 328 14.34 9.39 11.83
N ASP A 329 14.15 8.67 12.93
CA ASP A 329 15.27 8.10 13.67
C ASP A 329 16.04 7.11 12.79
N VAL A 330 17.35 7.01 13.04
CA VAL A 330 18.30 6.31 12.17
C VAL A 330 17.89 4.87 11.93
N HIS A 331 17.50 4.15 12.99
CA HIS A 331 17.10 2.75 12.90
C HIS A 331 15.83 2.52 12.07
N ILE A 332 14.90 3.49 12.03
CA ILE A 332 13.69 3.42 11.20
C ILE A 332 14.06 3.73 9.75
N SER A 333 14.85 4.78 9.54
CA SER A 333 15.37 5.14 8.21
C SER A 333 16.10 3.97 7.56
N GLU A 334 16.93 3.24 8.31
CA GLU A 334 17.68 2.07 7.85
C GLU A 334 16.80 0.87 7.47
N SER A 335 15.55 0.78 7.97
CA SER A 335 14.61 -0.26 7.53
C SER A 335 14.08 -0.03 6.11
N TYR A 336 14.15 1.21 5.60
CA TYR A 336 13.82 1.52 4.22
C TYR A 336 15.07 1.31 3.35
N GLY A 337 14.93 0.56 2.25
CA GLY A 337 16.04 0.29 1.33
C GLY A 337 16.67 1.54 0.69
N ASP A 338 15.97 2.68 0.71
CA ASP A 338 16.44 3.97 0.22
C ASP A 338 16.89 4.94 1.31
N MET A 339 16.84 4.54 2.59
CA MET A 339 17.22 5.34 3.74
C MET A 339 16.52 6.70 3.81
N ARG A 340 15.23 6.75 3.40
CA ARG A 340 14.40 7.96 3.49
C ARG A 340 14.31 8.49 4.93
N ARG A 341 14.14 9.80 5.08
CA ARG A 341 14.12 10.48 6.38
C ARG A 341 13.07 11.56 6.50
N SER A 342 12.84 12.36 5.47
CA SER A 342 11.97 13.54 5.56
C SER A 342 10.53 13.23 5.12
N PRO A 343 9.51 13.94 5.64
CA PRO A 343 8.13 13.81 5.15
C PRO A 343 8.00 14.15 3.67
N LEU A 344 8.79 15.12 3.19
CA LEU A 344 8.82 15.50 1.77
C LEU A 344 9.23 14.33 0.87
N TYR A 345 10.16 13.49 1.33
CA TYR A 345 10.56 12.31 0.59
C TYR A 345 9.40 11.33 0.39
N PHE A 346 8.58 11.10 1.42
CA PHE A 346 7.41 10.22 1.33
C PHE A 346 6.42 10.71 0.27
N ALA A 347 6.02 11.99 0.33
CA ALA A 347 5.10 12.57 -0.65
C ALA A 347 5.64 12.48 -2.09
N VAL A 348 6.94 12.76 -2.28
CA VAL A 348 7.59 12.65 -3.60
C VAL A 348 7.69 11.21 -4.08
N SER A 349 8.03 10.26 -3.20
CA SER A 349 8.10 8.83 -3.53
C SER A 349 6.75 8.29 -3.98
N ASN A 350 5.67 8.74 -3.34
CA ASN A 350 4.30 8.32 -3.65
C ASN A 350 3.72 9.07 -4.87
N SER A 351 4.51 9.95 -5.50
CA SER A 351 4.10 10.81 -6.62
C SER A 351 2.97 11.80 -6.28
N ASP A 352 2.80 12.18 -5.02
CA ASP A 352 1.76 13.10 -4.56
C ASP A 352 2.21 14.56 -4.71
N ILE A 353 1.69 15.22 -5.75
CA ILE A 353 1.99 16.64 -6.05
C ILE A 353 1.41 17.56 -4.97
N THR A 354 0.23 17.25 -4.44
CA THR A 354 -0.51 18.13 -3.52
C THR A 354 0.15 18.20 -2.15
N CYS A 355 0.47 17.05 -1.54
CA CYS A 355 1.23 17.02 -0.30
C CYS A 355 2.65 17.58 -0.50
N THR A 356 3.30 17.30 -1.63
CA THR A 356 4.62 17.87 -1.96
C THR A 356 4.57 19.40 -1.99
N GLU A 357 3.60 19.99 -2.69
CA GLU A 357 3.45 21.44 -2.78
C GLU A 357 3.19 22.08 -1.41
N MET A 358 2.31 21.46 -0.62
CA MET A 358 1.98 21.91 0.73
C MET A 358 3.19 21.88 1.66
N LEU A 359 3.95 20.77 1.67
CA LEU A 359 5.19 20.66 2.45
C LEU A 359 6.22 21.70 2.03
N LEU A 360 6.44 21.89 0.73
CA LEU A 360 7.36 22.91 0.23
C LEU A 360 6.88 24.32 0.57
N ALA A 361 5.57 24.59 0.56
CA ALA A 361 5.01 25.89 0.94
C ALA A 361 5.19 26.17 2.44
N ALA A 362 5.14 25.11 3.26
CA ALA A 362 5.43 25.16 4.68
C ALA A 362 6.94 25.17 5.03
N GLY A 363 7.83 25.19 4.03
CA GLY A 363 9.27 25.31 4.23
C GLY A 363 10.03 23.98 4.37
N ALA A 364 9.50 22.89 3.81
CA ALA A 364 10.23 21.63 3.70
C ALA A 364 11.49 21.77 2.82
N LYS A 365 12.59 21.21 3.29
CA LYS A 365 13.90 21.23 2.61
C LYS A 365 14.05 20.02 1.70
N THR A 366 14.63 20.24 0.52
CA THR A 366 14.80 19.21 -0.52
C THR A 366 16.08 18.37 -0.39
N ASP A 367 16.91 18.63 0.64
CA ASP A 367 18.27 18.09 0.77
C ASP A 367 18.52 17.32 2.08
N LEU A 368 17.46 16.96 2.82
CA LEU A 368 17.56 16.26 4.09
C LEU A 368 17.80 14.75 3.96
N ASP A 369 17.48 14.17 2.82
CA ASP A 369 17.54 12.74 2.57
C ASP A 369 18.87 12.33 1.91
N PRO A 370 19.48 11.19 2.30
CA PRO A 370 20.71 10.69 1.68
C PRO A 370 20.58 10.51 0.16
N LEU A 371 19.49 9.87 -0.27
CA LEU A 371 19.01 9.96 -1.65
C LEU A 371 18.09 11.17 -1.72
N ARG A 372 18.52 12.26 -2.35
CA ARG A 372 17.71 13.48 -2.43
C ARG A 372 16.37 13.18 -3.12
N CYS A 373 15.25 13.64 -2.55
CA CYS A 373 13.91 13.41 -3.10
C CYS A 373 13.79 13.86 -4.57
N PHE A 374 14.52 14.91 -4.96
CA PHE A 374 14.66 15.35 -6.35
C PHE A 374 15.08 14.24 -7.32
N LEU A 375 16.10 13.44 -6.95
CA LEU A 375 16.58 12.35 -7.80
C LEU A 375 15.54 11.23 -7.92
N VAL A 376 14.71 11.04 -6.90
CA VAL A 376 13.59 10.08 -6.93
C VAL A 376 12.54 10.53 -7.94
N ALA A 377 12.15 11.80 -7.93
CA ALA A 377 11.20 12.36 -8.89
C ALA A 377 11.70 12.25 -10.34
N VAL A 378 12.99 12.52 -10.58
CA VAL A 378 13.62 12.38 -11.90
C VAL A 378 13.62 10.91 -12.34
N ARG A 379 14.02 9.98 -11.47
CA ARG A 379 14.04 8.54 -11.76
C ARG A 379 12.64 7.97 -12.03
N ALA A 380 11.62 8.51 -11.38
CA ALA A 380 10.24 8.11 -11.58
C ALA A 380 9.61 8.71 -12.86
N GLY A 381 10.29 9.61 -13.59
CA GLY A 381 9.74 10.23 -14.79
C GLY A 381 8.60 11.21 -14.51
N ARG A 382 8.52 11.78 -13.31
CA ARG A 382 7.40 12.64 -12.90
C ARG A 382 7.70 14.11 -13.19
N TYR A 383 7.46 14.54 -14.44
CA TYR A 383 7.75 15.89 -14.93
C TYR A 383 7.25 17.00 -13.99
N GLU A 384 5.98 16.96 -13.58
CA GLU A 384 5.39 18.00 -12.72
C GLU A 384 6.05 18.09 -11.34
N LEU A 385 6.41 16.95 -10.73
CA LEU A 385 7.15 16.93 -9.45
C LEU A 385 8.56 17.49 -9.61
N VAL A 386 9.25 17.13 -10.69
CA VAL A 386 10.57 17.68 -10.99
C VAL A 386 10.47 19.19 -11.17
N ARG A 387 9.49 19.68 -11.94
CA ARG A 387 9.24 21.11 -12.15
C ARG A 387 8.95 21.83 -10.83
N LEU A 388 8.07 21.27 -10.00
CA LEU A 388 7.71 21.82 -8.69
C LEU A 388 8.92 21.91 -7.76
N LEU A 389 9.69 20.82 -7.61
CA LEU A 389 10.88 20.80 -6.76
C LEU A 389 11.93 21.82 -7.21
N LEU A 390 12.15 21.96 -8.52
CA LEU A 390 13.06 22.96 -9.09
C LEU A 390 12.58 24.38 -8.82
N SER A 391 11.28 24.64 -8.98
CA SER A 391 10.69 25.96 -8.68
C SER A 391 10.85 26.36 -7.21
N ARG A 392 10.98 25.37 -6.31
CA ARG A 392 11.20 25.56 -4.86
C ARG A 392 12.67 25.38 -4.45
N GLY A 393 13.60 25.42 -5.40
CA GLY A 393 15.03 25.53 -5.13
C GLY A 393 15.78 24.21 -4.97
N ALA A 394 15.24 23.08 -5.43
CA ALA A 394 15.97 21.82 -5.45
C ALA A 394 17.28 21.92 -6.26
N GLU A 395 18.36 21.39 -5.69
CA GLU A 395 19.69 21.42 -6.31
C GLU A 395 19.77 20.42 -7.49
N VAL A 396 19.77 20.96 -8.72
CA VAL A 396 19.87 20.19 -9.96
C VAL A 396 21.19 19.39 -10.03
N ASN A 397 22.28 19.99 -9.56
CA ASN A 397 23.64 19.46 -9.71
C ASN A 397 24.06 18.57 -8.54
N CYS A 398 23.12 17.75 -8.03
CA CYS A 398 23.38 16.86 -6.92
C CYS A 398 23.97 15.51 -7.34
N TYR A 399 24.64 14.86 -6.39
CA TYR A 399 25.32 13.57 -6.56
C TYR A 399 24.79 12.55 -5.55
N PHE A 400 24.59 11.32 -6.00
CA PHE A 400 24.30 10.17 -5.14
C PHE A 400 25.38 9.09 -5.27
N ARG A 401 26.42 9.22 -4.43
CA ARG A 401 27.67 8.46 -4.55
C ARG A 401 27.64 7.06 -3.95
N MET A 402 26.51 6.65 -3.36
CA MET A 402 26.39 5.33 -2.73
C MET A 402 26.29 4.21 -3.77
N ILE A 403 25.67 4.47 -4.92
CA ILE A 403 25.45 3.48 -5.99
C ILE A 403 26.24 3.84 -7.26
N SER A 404 26.23 5.12 -7.66
CA SER A 404 26.96 5.58 -8.84
C SER A 404 27.81 6.80 -8.52
N ASP A 405 29.14 6.61 -8.46
CA ASP A 405 30.08 7.74 -8.40
C ASP A 405 30.44 8.18 -9.83
N THR A 406 29.92 9.34 -10.22
CA THR A 406 30.02 9.90 -11.56
C THR A 406 30.78 11.22 -11.56
N LEU A 407 31.45 11.54 -12.68
CA LEU A 407 32.06 12.87 -12.87
C LEU A 407 31.00 13.97 -13.09
N PHE A 408 29.83 13.60 -13.59
CA PHE A 408 28.69 14.50 -13.86
C PHE A 408 27.56 14.29 -12.85
N PRO A 409 26.67 15.29 -12.63
CA PRO A 409 25.57 15.16 -11.69
C PRO A 409 24.65 13.96 -11.97
N THR A 410 24.15 13.31 -10.92
CA THR A 410 23.50 11.99 -11.04
C THR A 410 22.19 12.02 -11.82
N ALA A 411 21.45 13.14 -11.78
CA ALA A 411 20.11 13.25 -12.39
C ALA A 411 20.06 12.84 -13.86
N LEU A 412 21.12 13.12 -14.64
CA LEU A 412 21.17 12.77 -16.06
C LEU A 412 21.10 11.26 -16.31
N GLN A 413 21.67 10.43 -15.42
CA GLN A 413 21.62 8.97 -15.56
C GLN A 413 20.17 8.45 -15.54
N TYR A 414 19.29 9.14 -14.84
CA TYR A 414 17.91 8.73 -14.64
C TYR A 414 16.96 9.20 -15.73
N CYS A 415 17.29 10.27 -16.45
CA CYS A 415 16.42 10.86 -17.48
C CYS A 415 16.92 10.68 -18.93
N LEU A 416 17.89 9.80 -19.21
CA LEU A 416 18.41 9.60 -20.58
C LEU A 416 17.33 9.24 -21.61
N ARG A 417 16.24 8.60 -21.17
CA ARG A 417 15.09 8.23 -22.02
C ARG A 417 14.01 9.30 -22.08
N ASP A 418 14.00 10.22 -21.13
CA ASP A 418 12.96 11.25 -20.99
C ASP A 418 13.54 12.60 -21.43
N HIS A 419 13.35 12.90 -22.71
CA HIS A 419 13.82 14.13 -23.33
C HIS A 419 13.20 15.39 -22.70
N MET A 420 11.99 15.30 -22.14
CA MET A 420 11.32 16.43 -21.52
C MET A 420 11.94 16.76 -20.17
N ILE A 421 12.15 15.75 -19.33
CA ILE A 421 12.85 15.93 -18.05
C ILE A 421 14.29 16.37 -18.31
N LEU A 422 14.98 15.76 -19.28
CA LEU A 422 16.32 16.18 -19.67
C LEU A 422 16.33 17.68 -20.02
N ARG A 423 15.43 18.13 -20.90
CA ARG A 423 15.33 19.55 -21.28
C ARG A 423 15.03 20.44 -20.07
N LEU A 424 14.14 20.00 -19.18
CA LEU A 424 13.81 20.71 -17.94
C LEU A 424 15.03 20.88 -17.03
N LEU A 425 15.84 19.82 -16.84
CA LEU A 425 17.09 19.89 -16.07
C LEU A 425 18.08 20.90 -16.69
N LEU A 426 18.28 20.84 -18.01
CA LEU A 426 19.19 21.74 -18.74
C LEU A 426 18.72 23.20 -18.64
N ASN A 427 17.41 23.42 -18.73
CA ASN A 427 16.81 24.74 -18.56
C ASN A 427 17.00 25.29 -17.14
N ASN A 428 17.08 24.41 -16.14
CA ASN A 428 17.28 24.76 -14.72
C ASN A 428 18.75 24.76 -14.27
N GLY A 429 19.71 24.70 -15.19
CA GLY A 429 21.12 24.90 -14.85
C GLY A 429 21.88 23.64 -14.50
N TYR A 430 21.46 22.49 -15.05
CA TYR A 430 22.29 21.30 -15.07
C TYR A 430 23.68 21.61 -15.66
N ASP A 431 24.73 21.14 -14.99
CA ASP A 431 26.13 21.38 -15.35
C ASP A 431 26.60 20.39 -16.43
N ILE A 432 26.38 20.79 -17.68
CA ILE A 432 26.61 19.98 -18.88
C ILE A 432 28.09 19.85 -19.20
N GLU A 433 28.92 20.83 -18.83
CA GLU A 433 30.35 20.81 -19.12
C GLU A 433 31.00 19.56 -18.51
N LYS A 434 30.50 19.10 -17.36
CA LYS A 434 30.93 17.85 -16.72
C LYS A 434 30.63 16.58 -17.54
N CYS A 435 29.67 16.60 -18.44
CA CYS A 435 29.41 15.48 -19.36
C CYS A 435 30.51 15.35 -20.42
N PHE A 436 31.26 16.42 -20.69
CA PHE A 436 32.37 16.41 -21.65
C PHE A 436 33.74 16.31 -20.96
N LEU A 437 33.77 16.19 -19.63
CA LEU A 437 34.98 15.86 -18.87
C LEU A 437 35.14 14.34 -18.79
N CYS A 438 36.30 13.84 -19.22
CA CYS A 438 36.67 12.45 -19.03
C CYS A 438 38.20 12.30 -18.93
N ASN A 439 38.65 11.21 -18.32
CA ASN A 439 40.07 10.91 -18.18
C ASN A 439 40.66 10.29 -19.46
N HIS A 440 39.82 10.04 -20.46
CA HIS A 440 40.18 9.42 -21.74
C HIS A 440 40.67 10.48 -22.73
N GLY A 441 41.84 11.07 -22.46
CA GLY A 441 42.58 11.82 -23.49
C GLY A 441 43.01 13.25 -23.16
N ASN A 442 43.71 13.47 -22.03
CA ASN A 442 44.83 14.44 -21.99
C ASN A 442 45.71 14.20 -20.75
N GLY A 443 46.95 13.79 -20.98
CA GLY A 443 47.98 13.58 -19.96
C GLY A 443 48.66 14.85 -19.46
N GLN A 444 48.14 16.04 -19.73
CA GLN A 444 48.68 17.32 -19.25
C GLN A 444 47.51 18.28 -19.00
N ASP A 445 47.58 19.02 -17.90
CA ASP A 445 46.63 20.01 -17.39
C ASP A 445 45.43 19.48 -16.58
N MET A 446 45.71 18.71 -15.52
CA MET A 446 44.89 18.82 -14.31
C MET A 446 45.54 19.87 -13.42
N ASP A 447 45.07 21.13 -13.55
CA ASP A 447 45.41 22.17 -12.59
C ASP A 447 45.01 21.70 -11.18
N CYS A 448 46.02 21.66 -10.34
CA CYS A 448 45.98 21.27 -8.95
C CYS A 448 45.33 22.35 -8.08
N ASP A 449 44.08 22.73 -8.35
CA ASP A 449 43.39 23.77 -7.55
C ASP A 449 41.93 23.46 -7.18
N SER A 450 41.46 22.22 -7.37
CA SER A 450 40.14 21.77 -6.86
C SER A 450 40.24 20.82 -5.67
N ARG A 451 41.41 20.75 -5.04
CA ARG A 451 41.66 19.89 -3.86
C ARG A 451 41.33 20.55 -2.52
N VAL A 452 40.73 21.75 -2.55
CA VAL A 452 40.36 22.50 -1.35
C VAL A 452 38.86 22.75 -1.35
N ASP A 453 38.08 21.74 -0.98
CA ASP A 453 37.05 21.91 0.05
C ASP A 453 36.34 20.58 0.33
N TYR A 454 35.95 20.41 1.60
CA TYR A 454 35.18 19.30 2.17
C TYR A 454 35.95 18.05 2.62
N GLN A 455 37.03 18.27 3.36
CA GLN A 455 37.24 17.48 4.58
C GLN A 455 36.22 17.94 5.62
N HIS A 456 35.09 17.24 5.78
CA HIS A 456 34.39 17.03 7.06
C HIS A 456 33.16 16.14 6.83
N ASN A 457 33.38 14.83 6.91
CA ASN A 457 32.50 13.81 7.49
C ASN A 457 32.93 12.44 6.96
N HIS A 458 33.97 11.90 7.58
CA HIS A 458 34.44 10.55 7.30
C HIS A 458 34.17 9.68 8.52
N ARG A 459 33.19 8.78 8.42
CA ARG A 459 33.13 7.56 9.24
C ARG A 459 32.72 6.36 8.36
N ARG A 460 33.76 5.64 7.94
CA ARG A 460 33.94 4.18 7.72
C ARG A 460 32.81 3.34 7.08
N THR A 461 33.11 2.77 5.91
CA THR A 461 33.26 1.30 5.62
C THR A 461 33.76 1.11 4.16
N LEU A 462 35.03 0.72 3.94
CA LEU A 462 35.58 -0.63 3.63
C LEU A 462 35.47 -1.12 2.16
N PHE A 463 36.62 -1.07 1.48
CA PHE A 463 37.12 -1.88 0.35
C PHE A 463 36.28 -2.01 -0.94
N TYR A 464 36.48 -1.10 -1.91
CA TYR A 464 36.75 -1.33 -3.35
C TYR A 464 37.14 0.03 -3.99
N ASN A 465 38.26 0.09 -4.72
CA ASN A 465 38.83 1.21 -5.51
C ASN A 465 38.29 2.65 -5.26
N GLN A 466 38.98 3.42 -4.42
CA GLN A 466 38.53 4.73 -3.92
C GLN A 466 38.56 5.93 -4.91
N ASP A 467 38.92 5.78 -6.18
CA ASP A 467 39.04 6.92 -7.12
C ASP A 467 38.40 6.73 -8.50
N TYR A 468 37.76 5.58 -8.79
CA TYR A 468 37.12 5.41 -10.10
C TYR A 468 35.76 6.10 -10.14
N ARG A 469 35.67 7.17 -10.94
CA ARG A 469 34.42 7.87 -11.25
C ARG A 469 34.05 7.65 -12.71
N ALA A 470 32.84 7.14 -12.93
CA ALA A 470 32.35 6.92 -14.28
C ALA A 470 32.17 8.26 -15.01
N SER A 471 32.79 8.37 -16.17
CA SER A 471 32.62 9.48 -17.08
C SER A 471 31.36 9.29 -17.93
N PHE A 472 30.79 10.39 -18.44
CA PHE A 472 29.56 10.32 -19.25
C PHE A 472 29.74 9.47 -20.51
N CYS A 473 30.92 9.54 -21.15
CA CYS A 473 31.21 8.74 -22.34
C CYS A 473 31.20 7.23 -22.05
N GLU A 474 31.62 6.78 -20.87
CA GLU A 474 31.54 5.36 -20.47
C GLU A 474 30.09 4.94 -20.26
N ILE A 475 29.30 5.75 -19.55
CA ILE A 475 27.89 5.44 -19.25
C ILE A 475 27.05 5.38 -20.53
N ILE A 476 27.17 6.38 -21.41
CA ILE A 476 26.38 6.43 -22.65
C ILE A 476 26.85 5.38 -23.68
N SER A 477 28.04 4.80 -23.50
CA SER A 477 28.53 3.68 -24.33
C SER A 477 27.97 2.32 -23.93
N LEU A 478 27.30 2.21 -22.77
CA LEU A 478 26.74 0.95 -22.30
C LEU A 478 25.65 0.45 -23.26
N SER A 479 25.63 -0.85 -23.55
CA SER A 479 24.70 -1.47 -24.51
C SER A 479 23.22 -1.16 -24.21
N ALA A 480 22.86 -0.96 -22.94
CA ALA A 480 21.50 -0.66 -22.52
C ALA A 480 21.01 0.76 -22.88
N VAL A 481 21.92 1.70 -23.19
CA VAL A 481 21.59 3.11 -23.47
C VAL A 481 22.33 3.69 -24.69
N VAL A 482 23.20 2.92 -25.34
CA VAL A 482 24.00 3.36 -26.50
C VAL A 482 23.17 3.84 -27.68
N ASN A 483 21.96 3.32 -27.83
CA ASN A 483 20.98 3.74 -28.83
C ASN A 483 20.41 5.15 -28.57
N LEU A 484 20.56 5.69 -27.36
CA LEU A 484 20.13 7.04 -26.98
C LEU A 484 21.27 8.06 -27.11
N ALA A 485 22.50 7.61 -27.40
CA ALA A 485 23.68 8.47 -27.39
C ALA A 485 23.56 9.65 -28.36
N GLY A 486 23.04 9.39 -29.57
CA GLY A 486 22.86 10.41 -30.60
C GLY A 486 21.87 11.49 -30.16
N SER A 487 20.64 11.10 -29.79
CA SER A 487 19.59 12.03 -29.37
C SER A 487 19.97 12.83 -28.11
N VAL A 488 20.54 12.18 -27.09
CA VAL A 488 20.96 12.84 -25.85
C VAL A 488 22.09 13.82 -26.12
N VAL A 489 23.18 13.41 -26.80
CA VAL A 489 24.30 14.33 -27.07
C VAL A 489 23.86 15.48 -27.96
N ARG A 490 23.06 15.22 -28.99
CA ARG A 490 22.50 16.28 -29.83
C ARG A 490 21.76 17.32 -28.99
N MET A 491 20.98 16.89 -27.99
CA MET A 491 20.31 17.80 -27.06
C MET A 491 21.30 18.56 -26.16
N LEU A 492 22.32 17.90 -25.60
CA LEU A 492 23.32 18.56 -24.75
C LEU A 492 24.08 19.67 -25.50
N LEU A 493 24.37 19.46 -26.80
CA LEU A 493 25.03 20.44 -27.67
C LEU A 493 24.23 21.75 -27.84
N ASP A 494 22.92 21.75 -27.56
CA ASP A 494 22.13 22.98 -27.57
C ASP A 494 22.53 23.96 -26.46
N TYR A 495 23.26 23.51 -25.44
CA TYR A 495 23.61 24.30 -24.26
C TYR A 495 25.13 24.50 -24.06
N VAL A 496 25.96 23.97 -24.95
CA VAL A 496 27.43 24.05 -24.85
C VAL A 496 28.00 24.93 -25.95
N ARG A 497 29.00 25.76 -25.61
CA ARG A 497 29.64 26.66 -26.58
C ARG A 497 30.66 25.95 -27.46
N HIS A 498 31.56 25.16 -26.85
CA HIS A 498 32.67 24.48 -27.51
C HIS A 498 32.91 23.11 -26.84
N PRO A 499 32.12 22.09 -27.20
CA PRO A 499 32.22 20.77 -26.60
C PRO A 499 33.53 20.09 -27.02
N ARG A 500 34.30 19.59 -26.06
CA ARG A 500 35.44 18.70 -26.34
C ARG A 500 34.96 17.26 -26.29
N ILE A 501 34.65 16.67 -27.44
CA ILE A 501 34.22 15.28 -27.52
C ILE A 501 35.45 14.37 -27.49
N CYS A 502 35.49 13.45 -26.53
CA CYS A 502 36.59 12.51 -26.44
C CYS A 502 36.48 11.39 -27.50
N PRO A 503 37.60 10.72 -27.86
CA PRO A 503 37.59 9.71 -28.91
C PRO A 503 36.63 8.54 -28.67
N ASN A 504 36.42 8.16 -27.41
CA ASN A 504 35.47 7.10 -27.05
C ASN A 504 34.03 7.48 -27.37
N LEU A 505 33.63 8.71 -27.01
CA LEU A 505 32.29 9.22 -27.31
C LEU A 505 32.10 9.39 -28.81
N LEU A 506 33.12 9.88 -29.53
CA LEU A 506 33.08 10.05 -30.98
C LEU A 506 32.76 8.74 -31.71
N ARG A 507 33.44 7.63 -31.36
CA ARG A 507 33.21 6.29 -31.94
C ARG A 507 31.79 5.76 -31.74
N VAL A 508 31.14 6.16 -30.65
CA VAL A 508 29.75 5.80 -30.38
C VAL A 508 28.80 6.64 -31.22
N LEU A 509 29.07 7.95 -31.32
CA LEU A 509 28.25 8.91 -32.05
C LEU A 509 28.24 8.69 -33.56
N GLU A 510 29.38 8.31 -34.16
CA GLU A 510 29.51 7.99 -35.60
C GLU A 510 28.53 6.91 -36.08
N LYS A 511 28.03 6.07 -35.16
CA LYS A 511 27.10 4.98 -35.45
C LYS A 511 25.63 5.35 -35.24
N GLN A 512 25.34 6.57 -34.77
CA GLN A 512 23.99 7.02 -34.43
C GLN A 512 23.32 7.70 -35.62
N LYS A 513 21.99 7.72 -35.62
CA LYS A 513 21.18 8.35 -36.67
C LYS A 513 21.41 9.87 -36.73
N GLU A 514 21.64 10.50 -35.59
CA GLU A 514 21.84 11.94 -35.41
C GLU A 514 23.27 12.38 -35.77
N TRP A 515 24.16 11.46 -36.17
CA TRP A 515 25.55 11.77 -36.50
C TRP A 515 25.73 12.90 -37.52
N PRO A 516 24.99 12.96 -38.65
CA PRO A 516 25.16 14.04 -39.63
C PRO A 516 24.94 15.43 -39.01
N ASP A 517 23.90 15.57 -38.19
CA ASP A 517 23.57 16.82 -37.51
C ASP A 517 24.61 17.16 -36.43
N ILE A 518 25.09 16.15 -35.69
CA ILE A 518 26.13 16.34 -34.66
C ILE A 518 27.46 16.75 -35.31
N CYS A 519 27.86 16.08 -36.38
CA CYS A 519 29.08 16.35 -37.15
C CYS A 519 29.07 17.79 -37.67
N ASP A 520 27.95 18.23 -38.26
CA ASP A 520 27.77 19.60 -38.74
C ASP A 520 27.94 20.66 -37.62
N ILE A 521 27.42 20.36 -36.42
CA ILE A 521 27.54 21.24 -35.24
C ILE A 521 28.99 21.34 -34.74
N LEU A 522 29.79 20.28 -34.88
CA LEU A 522 31.16 20.21 -34.38
C LEU A 522 32.18 20.82 -35.35
N ASP A 523 31.99 20.60 -36.65
CA ASP A 523 32.91 21.06 -37.69
C ASP A 523 32.73 22.54 -38.03
N ASN A 524 31.53 23.09 -37.82
CA ASN A 524 31.21 24.47 -38.14
C ASN A 524 31.21 25.40 -36.91
N PRO A 525 31.66 26.66 -37.06
CA PRO A 525 31.49 27.66 -36.01
C PRO A 525 30.01 27.88 -35.75
N ARG A 526 29.59 27.75 -34.48
CA ARG A 526 28.20 27.95 -34.08
C ARG A 526 27.71 29.35 -34.46
N SER A 527 26.44 29.45 -34.87
CA SER A 527 25.84 30.73 -35.25
C SER A 527 25.95 31.77 -34.12
N LEU A 528 26.12 33.04 -34.51
CA LEU A 528 26.15 34.15 -33.56
C LEU A 528 24.89 34.17 -32.68
N GLN A 529 23.74 33.84 -33.27
CA GLN A 529 22.46 33.73 -32.57
C GLN A 529 22.55 32.76 -31.38
N HIS A 530 23.05 31.54 -31.63
CA HIS A 530 23.23 30.53 -30.59
C HIS A 530 24.25 30.95 -29.52
N GLN A 531 25.38 31.52 -29.94
CA GLN A 531 26.38 32.03 -28.99
C GLN A 531 25.79 33.13 -28.09
N CYS A 532 24.99 34.04 -28.66
CA CYS A 532 24.25 35.05 -27.89
C CYS A 532 23.27 34.40 -26.91
N ARG A 533 22.53 33.34 -27.30
CA ARG A 533 21.64 32.59 -26.40
C ARG A 533 22.37 32.16 -25.14
N LEU A 534 23.52 31.50 -25.29
CA LEU A 534 24.28 30.94 -24.18
C LEU A 534 24.89 32.03 -23.30
N VAL A 535 25.41 33.10 -23.90
CA VAL A 535 25.95 34.25 -23.14
C VAL A 535 24.86 34.92 -22.31
N ILE A 536 23.69 35.20 -22.91
CA ILE A 536 22.56 35.81 -22.19
C ILE A 536 22.11 34.89 -21.06
N ARG A 537 21.95 33.58 -21.32
CA ARG A 537 21.56 32.62 -20.28
C ARG A 537 22.54 32.60 -19.10
N ARG A 538 23.84 32.62 -19.39
CA ARG A 538 24.88 32.65 -18.35
C ARG A 538 24.83 33.93 -17.51
N GLN A 539 24.58 35.08 -18.13
CA GLN A 539 24.50 36.37 -17.44
C GLN A 539 23.22 36.54 -16.62
N MET A 540 22.09 36.06 -17.14
CA MET A 540 20.82 36.08 -16.41
C MET A 540 20.79 35.07 -15.27
N THR A 541 21.53 33.96 -15.37
CA THR A 541 21.46 32.78 -14.50
C THR A 541 20.14 31.99 -14.68
N PRO A 542 20.16 30.64 -14.56
CA PRO A 542 18.95 29.83 -14.68
C PRO A 542 17.86 30.22 -13.68
N ARG A 543 18.23 30.58 -12.44
CA ARG A 543 17.28 30.99 -11.40
C ARG A 543 16.44 32.20 -11.82
N ARG A 544 17.06 33.26 -12.36
CA ARG A 544 16.30 34.45 -12.79
C ARG A 544 15.52 34.22 -14.07
N LEU A 545 16.00 33.33 -14.96
CA LEU A 545 15.29 32.96 -16.17
C LEU A 545 14.02 32.16 -15.90
N ASN A 546 14.02 31.37 -14.83
CA ASN A 546 12.88 30.52 -14.47
C ASN A 546 11.98 31.14 -13.40
N ASP A 547 12.32 32.32 -12.88
CA ASP A 547 11.49 33.11 -11.97
C ASP A 547 10.42 33.89 -12.77
N PRO A 548 9.12 33.56 -12.63
CA PRO A 548 8.05 34.21 -13.39
C PRO A 548 7.93 35.70 -13.07
N GLN A 549 8.19 36.13 -11.83
CA GLN A 549 8.08 37.53 -11.42
C GLN A 549 9.21 38.36 -12.05
N VAL A 550 10.43 37.81 -12.05
CA VAL A 550 11.58 38.45 -12.72
C VAL A 550 11.33 38.49 -14.22
N MET A 551 10.89 37.40 -14.83
CA MET A 551 10.65 37.37 -16.28
C MET A 551 9.45 38.22 -16.70
N ALA A 552 8.45 38.45 -15.84
CA ALA A 552 7.34 39.37 -16.10
C ALA A 552 7.77 40.85 -16.04
N THR A 553 8.67 41.19 -15.13
CA THR A 553 9.14 42.58 -14.93
C THR A 553 10.17 43.04 -15.95
N VAL A 554 10.88 42.11 -16.59
CA VAL A 554 11.91 42.46 -17.58
C VAL A 554 11.27 42.74 -18.96
N PRO A 555 11.60 43.87 -19.63
CA PRO A 555 10.95 44.32 -20.88
C PRO A 555 11.45 43.56 -22.12
N PHE A 556 11.62 42.24 -22.03
CA PHE A 556 12.00 41.42 -23.19
C PHE A 556 10.77 41.07 -24.04
N PRO A 557 10.91 41.08 -25.38
CA PRO A 557 9.89 40.52 -26.26
C PRO A 557 9.60 39.05 -25.92
N PRO A 558 8.34 38.57 -26.02
CA PRO A 558 7.99 37.18 -25.76
C PRO A 558 8.82 36.18 -26.57
N THR A 559 9.13 36.54 -27.82
CA THR A 559 9.99 35.74 -28.72
C THR A 559 11.39 35.53 -28.17
N LEU A 560 12.00 36.55 -27.55
CA LEU A 560 13.31 36.43 -26.92
C LEU A 560 13.22 35.57 -25.66
N LYS A 561 12.14 35.68 -24.87
CA LYS A 561 11.91 34.83 -23.70
C LYS A 561 11.84 33.36 -24.12
N HIS A 562 11.01 33.04 -25.11
CA HIS A 562 10.86 31.68 -25.64
C HIS A 562 12.18 31.13 -26.19
N TYR A 563 12.91 31.97 -26.95
CA TYR A 563 14.23 31.64 -27.47
C TYR A 563 15.22 31.31 -26.34
N LEU A 564 15.25 32.10 -25.25
CA LEU A 564 16.16 31.87 -24.14
C LEU A 564 15.81 30.62 -23.33
N THR A 565 14.53 30.23 -23.25
CA THR A 565 14.06 29.07 -22.49
C THR A 565 13.93 27.80 -23.33
N TYR A 566 14.32 27.81 -24.61
CA TYR A 566 14.16 26.67 -25.53
C TYR A 566 12.70 26.21 -25.66
N ARG A 567 11.74 27.13 -25.49
CA ARG A 567 10.29 26.81 -25.53
C ARG A 567 9.84 26.33 -26.92
N GLU A 568 10.61 26.60 -27.98
CA GLU A 568 10.36 26.00 -29.30
C GLU A 568 10.47 24.46 -29.32
N TYR A 569 11.04 23.86 -28.26
CA TYR A 569 11.15 22.41 -28.06
C TYR A 569 10.25 21.87 -26.93
N ASP A 570 9.47 22.73 -26.26
CA ASP A 570 8.57 22.33 -25.17
C ASP A 570 7.17 21.99 -25.72
N GLU A 571 6.80 20.71 -25.72
CA GLU A 571 5.48 20.25 -26.20
C GLU A 571 4.30 20.68 -25.30
N TYR A 572 4.55 21.05 -24.03
CA TYR A 572 3.51 21.49 -23.07
C TYR A 572 3.34 23.02 -22.98
N GLY A 573 4.25 23.82 -23.54
CA GLY A 573 4.20 25.29 -23.48
C GLY A 573 3.06 25.92 -24.30
N GLY A 574 2.37 25.13 -25.12
CA GLY A 574 1.25 25.57 -25.96
C GLY A 574 -0.08 25.78 -25.23
N LEU A 575 -0.23 25.26 -24.00
CA LEU A 575 -1.49 25.35 -23.23
C LEU A 575 -1.63 26.65 -22.40
N GLU A 576 -0.54 27.37 -22.12
CA GLU A 576 -0.58 28.66 -21.41
C GLU A 576 -0.97 29.84 -22.33
N ALA A 577 -1.01 29.63 -23.66
CA ALA A 577 -1.28 30.70 -24.63
C ALA A 577 -2.77 30.88 -24.98
N SER A 578 -3.69 30.12 -24.39
CA SER A 578 -5.14 30.20 -24.66
C SER A 578 -5.96 30.97 -23.61
N HIS A 579 -5.31 31.49 -22.56
CA HIS A 579 -5.94 32.36 -21.56
C HIS A 579 -5.13 33.64 -21.35
N SER A 580 -5.15 34.51 -22.36
CA SER A 580 -4.83 35.93 -22.22
C SER A 580 -5.76 36.77 -23.07
#